data_AF-A0A9W3EQJ7-F1
#
_entry.id   AF-A0A9W3EQJ7-F1
#
_cell.length_a   1.000
_cell.length_b   1.000
_cell.length_c   1.000
_cell.angle_alpha   90.00
_cell.angle_beta   90.00
_cell.angle_gamma   90.00
#
_symmetry.space_group_name_H-M   'P 1'
#
loop_
_entity.id
_entity.type
_entity.pdbx_description
1 polymer ?
#
loop_
_entity_poly.entity_id
_entity_poly.type
_entity_poly.pdbx_seq_one_letter_code
_entity_poly.pdbx_strand_id
1 'polypeptide(L)'
;GAGEGIDDVEWVVGKDKPTYDEIFYTLSSVNGKITGADAKQEMVKSKLPNTVLGKIWKLADVDRDGLLDDEEFALANHLIKVKLEGHELPADLPPHLIPPSKRRHE
;
A
#
# COMPACT_ATOMS: atom_id res chain seq x y z
N GLY A 1 4.57 -3.57 -35.14
CA GLY A 1 5.57 -4.11 -34.20
C GLY A 1 4.85 -4.37 -32.91
N ALA A 2 4.62 -5.64 -32.60
CA ALA A 2 3.97 -6.04 -31.36
C ALA A 2 5.06 -6.16 -30.28
N GLY A 3 5.13 -5.14 -29.43
CA GLY A 3 5.87 -5.18 -28.17
C GLY A 3 4.84 -5.19 -27.05
N GLU A 4 4.11 -6.30 -26.92
CA GLU A 4 3.20 -6.58 -25.82
C GLU A 4 3.83 -7.72 -25.02
N GLY A 5 3.93 -7.60 -23.69
CA GLY A 5 4.19 -8.75 -22.81
C GLY A 5 5.50 -8.76 -22.03
N ILE A 6 6.01 -7.60 -21.63
CA ILE A 6 6.98 -7.49 -20.54
C ILE A 6 6.44 -6.39 -19.62
N ASP A 7 6.28 -6.70 -18.33
CA ASP A 7 5.83 -5.84 -17.22
C ASP A 7 4.36 -5.91 -16.74
N ASP A 8 3.47 -6.71 -17.35
CA ASP A 8 2.08 -6.93 -16.85
C ASP A 8 1.99 -7.91 -15.67
N VAL A 9 2.80 -7.74 -14.61
CA VAL A 9 2.36 -8.29 -13.32
C VAL A 9 1.19 -7.40 -12.88
N GLU A 10 -0.04 -7.90 -13.03
CA GLU A 10 -1.23 -7.21 -12.57
C GLU A 10 -1.07 -6.87 -11.09
N TRP A 11 -1.05 -5.58 -10.76
CA TRP A 11 -0.95 -5.13 -9.38
C TRP A 11 -2.28 -5.42 -8.69
N VAL A 12 -2.30 -6.40 -7.78
CA VAL A 12 -3.55 -6.92 -7.17
C VAL A 12 -4.33 -5.81 -6.47
N VAL A 13 -3.61 -4.90 -5.83
CA VAL A 13 -4.18 -3.74 -5.12
C VAL A 13 -4.86 -2.76 -6.09
N GLY A 14 -4.43 -2.72 -7.37
CA GLY A 14 -4.98 -1.82 -8.38
C GLY A 14 -6.49 -1.99 -8.58
N LYS A 15 -7.04 -3.18 -8.30
CA LYS A 15 -8.49 -3.46 -8.37
C LYS A 15 -9.28 -2.78 -7.25
N ASP A 16 -8.72 -2.75 -6.04
CA ASP A 16 -9.34 -2.12 -4.86
C ASP A 16 -8.87 -0.67 -4.65
N LYS A 17 -7.89 -0.20 -5.44
CA LYS A 17 -7.34 1.18 -5.39
C LYS A 17 -8.42 2.25 -5.26
N PRO A 18 -9.48 2.32 -6.10
CA PRO A 18 -10.48 3.39 -5.99
C PRO A 18 -11.18 3.45 -4.62
N THR A 19 -11.34 2.32 -3.93
CA THR A 19 -11.88 2.31 -2.56
C THR A 19 -10.90 2.89 -1.55
N TYR A 20 -9.61 2.59 -1.71
CA TYR A 20 -8.57 3.15 -0.84
C TYR A 20 -8.30 4.63 -1.13
N ASP A 21 -8.43 5.05 -2.38
CA ASP A 21 -8.32 6.42 -2.84
C ASP A 21 -9.36 7.32 -2.16
N GLU A 22 -10.59 6.83 -2.00
CA GLU A 22 -11.64 7.55 -1.27
C GLU A 22 -11.21 7.83 0.18
N ILE A 23 -10.65 6.82 0.86
CA ILE A 23 -10.14 6.96 2.22
C ILE A 23 -8.92 7.91 2.21
N PHE A 24 -8.03 7.79 1.23
CA PHE A 24 -6.85 8.64 1.08
C PHE A 24 -7.21 10.12 0.95
N TYR A 25 -8.23 10.45 0.15
CA TYR A 25 -8.72 11.82 0.01
C TYR A 25 -9.49 12.31 1.23
N THR A 26 -10.06 11.39 2.04
CA THR A 26 -10.64 11.77 3.34
C THR A 26 -9.56 12.10 4.37
N LEU A 27 -8.38 11.50 4.23
CA LEU A 27 -7.19 11.91 4.96
C LEU A 27 -6.69 13.21 4.33
N SER A 28 -6.09 14.08 5.14
CA SER A 28 -5.64 15.39 4.67
C SER A 28 -4.38 15.24 3.79
N SER A 29 -4.53 14.66 2.60
CA SER A 29 -3.43 14.45 1.65
C SER A 29 -2.91 15.81 1.19
N VAL A 30 -1.64 16.09 1.45
CA VAL A 30 -0.96 17.31 1.03
C VAL A 30 -0.09 16.94 -0.17
N ASN A 31 -0.37 17.53 -1.33
CA ASN A 31 0.40 17.29 -2.56
C ASN A 31 0.37 15.82 -3.05
N GLY A 32 -0.76 15.13 -2.89
CA GLY A 32 -0.89 13.72 -3.32
C GLY A 32 -0.13 12.72 -2.46
N LYS A 33 0.30 13.13 -1.26
CA LYS A 33 0.87 12.26 -0.23
C LYS A 33 0.22 12.56 1.12
N ILE A 34 0.07 11.54 1.95
CA ILE A 34 -0.32 11.71 3.35
C ILE A 34 0.90 11.54 4.23
N THR A 35 0.91 12.24 5.36
CA THR A 35 1.99 12.08 6.33
C THR A 35 1.89 10.72 6.99
N GLY A 36 3.02 10.16 7.42
CA GLY A 36 2.99 8.91 8.17
C GLY A 36 2.23 8.98 9.49
N ALA A 37 2.02 10.18 10.04
CA ALA A 37 1.13 10.37 11.17
C ALA A 37 -0.34 10.11 10.80
N ASP A 38 -0.86 10.75 9.74
CA ASP A 38 -2.23 10.58 9.26
C ASP A 38 -2.50 9.14 8.82
N ALA A 39 -1.59 8.59 8.02
CA ALA A 39 -1.65 7.20 7.58
C ALA A 39 -1.71 6.25 8.78
N LYS A 40 -0.80 6.40 9.75
CA LYS A 40 -0.80 5.58 10.96
C LYS A 40 -2.09 5.74 11.76
N GLN A 41 -2.66 6.94 11.83
CA GLN A 41 -3.95 7.16 12.49
C GLN A 41 -5.08 6.39 11.81
N GLU A 42 -5.08 6.28 10.49
CA GLU A 42 -6.04 5.44 9.77
C GLU A 42 -5.79 3.95 10.04
N MET A 43 -4.53 3.51 9.97
CA MET A 43 -4.16 2.12 10.21
C MET A 43 -4.55 1.61 11.61
N VAL A 44 -4.46 2.46 12.64
CA VAL A 44 -4.88 2.08 14.01
C VAL A 44 -6.39 1.95 14.16
N LYS A 45 -7.21 2.62 13.31
CA LYS A 45 -8.67 2.46 13.33
C LYS A 45 -9.09 1.05 12.91
N SER A 46 -8.26 0.36 12.14
CA SER A 46 -8.46 -1.05 11.76
C SER A 46 -8.34 -2.03 12.94
N LYS A 47 -8.01 -1.54 14.16
CA LYS A 47 -7.91 -2.32 15.40
C LYS A 47 -6.86 -3.45 15.37
N LEU A 48 -5.88 -3.36 14.47
CA LEU A 48 -4.78 -4.30 14.41
C LEU A 48 -3.71 -3.96 15.47
N PRO A 49 -2.95 -4.96 15.97
CA PRO A 49 -1.89 -4.71 16.93
C PRO A 49 -0.75 -3.88 16.33
N ASN A 50 -0.15 -3.00 17.13
CA ASN A 50 0.96 -2.12 16.71
C ASN A 50 2.12 -2.87 16.03
N THR A 51 2.43 -4.10 16.47
CA THR A 51 3.45 -4.96 15.85
C THR A 51 3.12 -5.28 14.39
N VAL A 52 1.84 -5.52 14.09
CA VAL A 52 1.36 -5.79 12.73
C VAL A 52 1.36 -4.50 11.92
N LEU A 53 0.83 -3.41 12.48
CA LEU A 53 0.82 -2.11 11.81
C LEU A 53 2.23 -1.64 11.41
N GLY A 54 3.22 -1.85 12.29
CA GLY A 54 4.62 -1.54 11.98
C GLY A 54 5.22 -2.40 10.86
N LYS A 55 4.75 -3.65 10.70
CA LYS A 55 5.13 -4.48 9.54
C LYS A 55 4.48 -3.98 8.27
N ILE A 56 3.17 -3.71 8.30
CA ILE A 56 2.43 -3.18 7.15
C ILE A 56 3.05 -1.86 6.68
N TRP A 57 3.37 -0.96 7.62
CA TRP A 57 4.06 0.29 7.31
C TRP A 57 5.33 0.05 6.51
N LYS A 58 6.22 -0.80 7.03
CA LYS A 58 7.51 -1.11 6.38
C LYS A 58 7.37 -1.77 5.01
N LEU A 59 6.26 -2.50 4.79
CA LEU A 59 5.96 -3.12 3.51
C LEU A 59 5.35 -2.11 2.54
N ALA A 60 4.52 -1.19 3.02
CA ALA A 60 3.84 -0.20 2.20
C ALA A 60 4.73 0.98 1.78
N ASP A 61 5.58 1.46 2.70
CA ASP A 61 6.54 2.55 2.50
C ASP A 61 7.79 2.01 1.78
N VAL A 62 7.68 1.91 0.44
CA VAL A 62 8.68 1.23 -0.40
C VAL A 62 9.92 2.09 -0.57
N ASP A 63 9.76 3.42 -0.75
CA ASP A 63 10.88 4.35 -0.83
C ASP A 63 11.38 4.85 0.52
N ARG A 64 10.69 4.53 1.63
CA ARG A 64 11.12 4.88 2.99
C ARG A 64 11.25 6.39 3.19
N ASP A 65 10.39 7.17 2.53
CA ASP A 65 10.35 8.63 2.71
C ASP A 65 9.54 9.02 3.97
N GLY A 66 8.84 8.07 4.59
CA GLY A 66 8.02 8.30 5.79
C GLY A 66 6.68 8.99 5.49
N LEU A 67 6.36 9.13 4.22
CA LEU A 67 5.06 9.55 3.70
C LEU A 67 4.43 8.34 3.00
N LEU A 68 3.15 8.40 2.69
CA LEU A 68 2.55 7.43 1.78
C LEU A 68 1.88 8.20 0.64
N ASP A 69 2.22 7.85 -0.58
CA ASP A 69 1.42 8.24 -1.75
C ASP A 69 0.16 7.38 -1.88
N ASP A 70 -0.68 7.68 -2.87
CA ASP A 70 -1.94 6.98 -3.07
C ASP A 70 -1.74 5.48 -3.33
N GLU A 71 -0.65 5.08 -4.00
CA GLU A 71 -0.36 3.68 -4.29
C GLU A 71 0.14 2.95 -3.03
N GLU A 72 1.04 3.58 -2.27
CA GLU A 72 1.54 3.04 -1.01
C GLU A 72 0.45 2.94 0.05
N PHE A 73 -0.44 3.93 0.11
CA PHE A 73 -1.59 3.89 1.01
C PHE A 73 -2.60 2.81 0.62
N ALA A 74 -2.85 2.64 -0.67
CA ALA A 74 -3.66 1.53 -1.17
C ALA A 74 -3.05 0.18 -0.77
N LEU A 75 -1.73 0.04 -0.91
CA LEU A 75 -1.02 -1.17 -0.49
C LEU A 75 -1.12 -1.40 1.02
N ALA A 76 -0.95 -0.36 1.85
CA ALA A 76 -1.11 -0.45 3.29
C ALA A 76 -2.52 -0.96 3.67
N ASN A 77 -3.58 -0.37 3.08
CA ASN A 77 -4.95 -0.78 3.35
C ASN A 77 -5.26 -2.20 2.86
N HIS A 78 -4.70 -2.59 1.72
CA HIS A 78 -4.84 -3.95 1.22
C HIS A 78 -4.23 -4.96 2.19
N LEU A 79 -3.01 -4.71 2.71
CA LEU A 79 -2.37 -5.57 3.70
C LEU A 79 -3.18 -5.63 5.01
N ILE A 80 -3.76 -4.51 5.44
CA ILE A 80 -4.67 -4.47 6.60
C ILE A 80 -5.88 -5.38 6.34
N LYS A 81 -6.53 -5.25 5.17
CA LYS A 81 -7.69 -6.05 4.77
C LYS A 81 -7.36 -7.55 4.79
N VAL A 82 -6.25 -7.94 4.15
CA VAL A 82 -5.73 -9.32 4.16
C VAL A 82 -5.56 -9.82 5.60
N LYS A 83 -5.04 -8.98 6.50
CA LYS A 83 -4.88 -9.35 7.90
C LYS A 83 -6.20 -9.46 8.65
N LEU A 84 -7.18 -8.60 8.36
CA LEU A 84 -8.52 -8.64 8.93
C LEU A 84 -9.32 -9.86 8.44
N GLU A 85 -9.08 -10.31 7.21
CA GLU A 85 -9.63 -11.55 6.65
C GLU A 85 -9.05 -12.81 7.33
N GLY A 86 -8.04 -12.64 8.21
CA GLY A 86 -7.42 -13.73 8.96
C GLY A 86 -6.19 -14.31 8.28
N HIS A 87 -5.75 -13.76 7.15
CA HIS A 87 -4.51 -14.17 6.50
C HIS A 87 -3.28 -13.59 7.22
N GLU A 88 -2.14 -14.22 6.99
CA GLU A 88 -0.85 -13.76 7.50
C GLU A 88 -0.17 -12.81 6.51
N LEU A 89 0.51 -11.80 7.05
CA LEU A 89 1.26 -10.85 6.24
C LEU A 89 2.56 -11.49 5.79
N PRO A 90 2.95 -11.34 4.51
CA PRO A 90 4.23 -11.83 4.04
C PRO A 90 5.38 -11.08 4.75
N ALA A 91 6.53 -11.75 4.88
CA ALA A 91 7.72 -11.14 5.50
C ALA A 91 8.34 -10.04 4.62
N ASP A 92 8.26 -10.24 3.30
CA ASP A 92 8.74 -9.33 2.26
C ASP A 92 7.62 -9.06 1.25
N LEU A 93 7.63 -7.87 0.66
CA LEU A 93 6.60 -7.46 -0.28
C LEU A 93 6.77 -8.24 -1.59
N PRO A 94 5.83 -9.12 -1.97
CA PRO A 94 5.94 -9.89 -3.20
C PRO A 94 5.76 -8.98 -4.43
N PRO A 95 6.35 -9.34 -5.58
CA PRO A 95 6.40 -8.47 -6.77
C PRO A 95 5.01 -8.09 -7.33
N HIS A 96 3.98 -8.89 -7.05
CA HIS A 96 2.60 -8.61 -7.44
C HIS A 96 1.87 -7.61 -6.53
N LEU A 97 2.41 -7.32 -5.34
CA LEU A 97 1.93 -6.27 -4.45
C LEU A 97 2.78 -4.99 -4.56
N ILE A 98 3.97 -5.04 -5.17
CA ILE A 98 4.78 -3.86 -5.42
C ILE A 98 4.04 -2.93 -6.39
N PRO A 99 3.80 -1.66 -6.01
CA PRO A 99 3.20 -0.67 -6.89
C PRO A 99 3.99 -0.54 -8.19
N PRO A 100 3.32 -0.45 -9.35
CA PRO A 100 3.98 -0.34 -10.64
C PRO A 100 4.99 0.83 -10.68
N SER A 101 4.66 1.97 -10.07
CA SER A 101 5.57 3.14 -10.01
C SER A 101 6.85 2.90 -9.19
N LYS A 102 6.86 1.90 -8.31
CA LYS A 102 7.99 1.56 -7.42
C LYS A 102 8.68 0.26 -7.82
N ARG A 103 8.24 -0.40 -8.91
CA ARG A 103 8.94 -1.53 -9.51
C ARG A 103 10.27 -1.03 -10.06
N ARG A 104 11.33 -1.13 -9.24
CA ARG A 104 12.68 -0.86 -9.70
C ARG A 104 12.99 -1.88 -10.80
N HIS A 105 13.04 -1.41 -12.03
CA HIS A 105 13.61 -2.14 -13.16
C HIS A 105 15.11 -2.22 -12.89
N GLU A 106 15.57 -3.34 -12.32
CA GLU A 106 17.00 -3.67 -12.28
C GLU A 106 17.54 -3.92 -13.70
#